data_AF-A0A2D9FXA5-F1
#
_entry.id   AF-A0A2D9FXA5-F1
#
_cell.length_a   1.000
_cell.length_b   1.000
_cell.length_c   1.000
_cell.angle_alpha   90.00
_cell.angle_beta   90.00
_cell.angle_gamma   90.00
#
_symmetry.space_group_name_H-M   'P 1'
#
loop_
_entity.id
_entity.type
_entity.pdbx_description
1 polymer ?
#
loop_
_entity_poly.entity_id
_entity_poly.type
_entity_poly.pdbx_seq_one_letter_code
_entity_poly.pdbx_strand_id
1 'polypeptide(L)'
;MTQTKQKQIINAIDGLSNQLELIRSLVNDTLLQNKEWLNTKEFGLLTNIEPKTVSNYAGKGKYKKTMRDLHGRHLIHVSELERHL
;
A
#
# COMPACT_ATOMS: atom_id res chain seq x y z
N MET A 1 9.35 -28.82 28.26
CA MET A 1 10.24 -28.62 27.09
C MET A 1 9.50 -28.16 25.83
N THR A 2 8.31 -28.68 25.53
CA THR A 2 7.49 -28.30 24.35
C THR A 2 7.06 -26.83 24.35
N GLN A 3 6.62 -26.28 25.48
CA GLN A 3 6.19 -24.87 25.56
C GLN A 3 7.31 -23.86 25.28
N THR A 4 8.55 -24.13 25.70
CA THR A 4 9.68 -23.21 25.48
C THR A 4 10.02 -23.11 23.99
N LYS A 5 10.05 -24.24 23.28
CA LYS A 5 10.25 -24.27 21.82
C LYS A 5 9.11 -23.58 21.08
N GLN A 6 7.87 -23.79 21.52
CA GLN A 6 6.69 -23.16 20.93
C GLN A 6 6.71 -21.63 21.09
N LYS A 7 7.10 -21.13 22.26
CA LYS A 7 7.29 -19.68 22.52
C LYS A 7 8.42 -19.08 21.67
N GLN A 8 9.52 -19.81 21.48
CA GLN A 8 10.62 -19.38 20.61
C GLN A 8 10.17 -19.25 19.14
N ILE A 9 9.36 -20.19 18.65
CA ILE A 9 8.81 -20.14 17.29
C ILE A 9 7.86 -18.94 17.12
N ILE A 10 6.95 -18.71 18.08
CA ILE A 10 6.04 -17.55 18.03
C ILE A 10 6.84 -16.25 17.99
N ASN A 11 7.82 -16.08 18.88
CA ASN A 11 8.66 -14.88 18.90
C ASN A 11 9.44 -14.69 17.59
N ALA A 12 9.88 -15.78 16.95
CA ALA A 12 10.54 -15.69 15.65
C ALA A 12 9.57 -15.26 14.54
N ILE A 13 8.33 -15.76 14.54
CA ILE A 13 7.28 -15.34 13.61
C ILE A 13 6.96 -13.85 13.80
N ASP A 14 6.77 -13.40 15.04
CA ASP A 14 6.52 -11.99 15.34
C ASP A 14 7.68 -11.10 14.91
N GLY A 15 8.92 -11.56 15.13
CA GLY A 15 10.13 -10.88 14.67
C GLY A 15 10.17 -10.74 13.14
N LEU A 16 9.85 -11.80 12.40
CA LEU A 16 9.78 -11.78 10.94
C LEU A 16 8.69 -10.84 10.43
N SER A 17 7.51 -10.86 11.05
CA SER A 17 6.40 -9.95 10.72
C SER A 17 6.81 -8.49 10.90
N ASN A 18 7.46 -8.14 12.01
CA ASN A 18 7.95 -6.79 12.25
C ASN A 18 9.01 -6.36 11.23
N GLN A 19 9.91 -7.27 10.83
CA GLN A 19 10.89 -6.98 9.79
C GLN A 19 10.24 -6.74 8.42
N LEU A 20 9.20 -7.52 8.08
CA LEU A 20 8.44 -7.33 6.84
C LEU A 20 7.72 -5.98 6.80
N GLU A 21 7.10 -5.57 7.91
CA GLU A 21 6.49 -4.24 8.01
C GLU A 21 7.54 -3.11 7.88
N LEU A 22 8.72 -3.26 8.49
CA LEU A 22 9.81 -2.29 8.34
C LEU A 22 10.28 -2.19 6.87
N ILE A 23 10.47 -3.32 6.19
CA ILE A 23 10.84 -3.35 4.77
C ILE A 23 9.75 -2.69 3.92
N ARG A 24 8.48 -2.98 4.19
CA ARG A 24 7.35 -2.35 3.50
C ARG A 24 7.37 -0.83 3.68
N SER A 25 7.60 -0.34 4.89
CA SER A 25 7.73 1.10 5.15
C SER A 25 8.86 1.72 4.34
N LEU A 26 10.06 1.11 4.34
CA LEU A 26 11.22 1.62 3.61
C LEU A 26 10.99 1.65 2.10
N VAL A 27 10.35 0.61 1.55
CA VAL A 27 9.98 0.53 0.14
C VAL A 27 8.96 1.62 -0.19
N ASN A 28 7.93 1.80 0.64
CA ASN A 28 6.93 2.85 0.46
C ASN A 28 7.56 4.24 0.53
N ASP A 29 8.40 4.53 1.52
CA ASP A 29 9.08 5.83 1.64
C ASP A 29 9.95 6.13 0.40
N THR A 30 10.66 5.11 -0.10
CA THR A 30 11.51 5.22 -1.29
C THR A 30 10.69 5.42 -2.56
N LEU A 31 9.61 4.65 -2.74
CA LEU A 31 8.76 4.70 -3.94
C LEU A 31 7.88 5.95 -3.96
N LEU A 32 7.40 6.39 -2.80
CA LEU A 32 6.51 7.53 -2.69
C LEU A 32 7.28 8.84 -2.74
N GLN A 33 8.56 8.91 -2.34
CA GLN A 33 9.34 10.17 -2.29
C GLN A 33 8.57 11.31 -1.58
N ASN A 34 7.78 10.98 -0.53
CA ASN A 34 6.85 11.91 0.13
C ASN A 34 5.74 12.51 -0.76
N LYS A 35 5.39 11.87 -1.89
CA LYS A 35 4.20 12.24 -2.67
C LYS A 35 2.95 11.87 -1.92
N GLU A 36 2.05 12.84 -1.75
CA GLU A 36 0.72 12.62 -1.19
C GLU A 36 -0.28 12.06 -2.22
N TRP A 37 -0.01 12.25 -3.51
CA TRP A 37 -0.90 11.91 -4.61
C TRP A 37 -0.23 11.01 -5.63
N LEU A 38 -0.89 9.88 -5.91
CA LEU A 38 -0.41 8.84 -6.81
C LEU A 38 -1.24 8.80 -8.08
N ASN A 39 -0.57 8.66 -9.22
CA ASN A 39 -1.28 8.30 -10.45
C ASN A 39 -1.74 6.83 -10.42
N THR A 40 -2.60 6.45 -11.35
CA THR A 40 -3.17 5.10 -11.40
C THR A 40 -2.15 3.97 -11.56
N LYS A 41 -0.98 4.23 -12.16
CA LYS A 41 0.11 3.25 -12.27
C LYS A 41 0.85 3.08 -10.94
N GLU A 42 1.21 4.20 -10.31
CA GLU A 42 1.85 4.21 -8.99
C GLU A 42 0.97 3.53 -7.94
N PHE A 43 -0.31 3.90 -7.87
CA PHE A 43 -1.26 3.29 -6.95
C PHE A 43 -1.46 1.80 -7.24
N GLY A 44 -1.62 1.43 -8.51
CA GLY A 44 -1.80 0.04 -8.92
C GLY A 44 -0.61 -0.86 -8.57
N LEU A 45 0.61 -0.34 -8.66
CA LEU A 45 1.83 -1.04 -8.24
C LEU A 45 1.80 -1.37 -6.74
N LEU A 46 1.40 -0.40 -5.90
CA LEU A 46 1.39 -0.55 -4.44
C LEU A 46 0.26 -1.44 -3.93
N THR A 47 -0.89 -1.45 -4.61
CA THR A 47 -2.04 -2.28 -4.23
C THR A 47 -2.13 -3.61 -4.99
N ASN A 48 -1.20 -3.87 -5.92
CA ASN A 48 -1.29 -4.98 -6.87
C ASN A 48 -2.62 -5.03 -7.65
N ILE A 49 -3.12 -3.85 -8.07
CA ILE A 49 -4.35 -3.71 -8.87
C ILE A 49 -3.97 -3.16 -10.24
N GLU A 50 -4.55 -3.71 -11.31
CA GLU A 50 -4.29 -3.19 -12.65
C GLU A 50 -4.63 -1.68 -12.76
N PRO A 51 -3.76 -0.86 -13.39
CA PRO A 51 -3.97 0.60 -13.47
C PRO A 51 -5.30 1.01 -14.10
N LYS A 52 -5.80 0.22 -15.07
CA LYS A 52 -7.12 0.44 -15.70
C LYS A 52 -8.25 0.26 -14.69
N THR A 53 -8.14 -0.74 -13.83
CA THR A 53 -9.09 -1.01 -12.74
C THR A 53 -9.04 0.10 -11.70
N VAL A 54 -7.84 0.57 -11.32
CA VAL A 54 -7.68 1.74 -10.43
C VAL A 54 -8.37 2.98 -11.03
N SER A 55 -8.14 3.26 -12.32
CA SER A 55 -8.80 4.37 -13.02
C SER A 55 -10.32 4.26 -12.99
N ASN A 56 -10.86 3.06 -13.25
CA ASN A 56 -12.30 2.81 -13.19
C ASN A 56 -12.87 2.99 -11.77
N TYR A 57 -12.15 2.54 -10.74
CA TYR A 57 -12.55 2.72 -9.35
C TYR A 57 -12.55 4.19 -8.93
N ALA A 58 -11.54 4.95 -9.34
CA ALA A 58 -11.51 6.39 -9.13
C ALA A 58 -12.67 7.09 -9.85
N GLY A 59 -12.94 6.73 -11.11
CA GLY A 59 -14.06 7.28 -11.89
C GLY A 59 -15.45 6.95 -11.32
N LYS A 60 -15.59 5.79 -10.66
CA LYS A 60 -16.82 5.36 -9.99
C LYS A 60 -16.95 5.87 -8.54
N GLY A 61 -16.00 6.67 -8.05
CA GLY A 61 -16.04 7.20 -6.68
C GLY A 61 -15.78 6.16 -5.58
N LYS A 62 -15.15 5.02 -5.90
CA LYS A 62 -14.81 4.00 -4.90
C LYS A 62 -13.77 4.51 -3.89
N TYR A 63 -12.84 5.33 -4.36
CA TYR A 63 -11.86 6.03 -3.54
C TYR A 63 -12.42 7.38 -3.10
N LYS A 64 -12.32 7.71 -1.81
CA LYS A 64 -12.91 8.95 -1.27
C LYS A 64 -12.06 10.18 -1.61
N LYS A 65 -10.74 10.04 -1.55
CA LYS A 65 -9.79 11.12 -1.85
C LYS A 65 -9.18 10.94 -3.24
N THR A 66 -9.82 11.54 -4.24
CA THR A 66 -9.30 11.59 -5.61
C THR A 66 -9.33 13.00 -6.15
N MET A 67 -8.40 13.31 -7.05
CA MET A 67 -8.42 14.54 -7.86
C MET A 67 -7.99 14.25 -9.29
N ARG A 68 -8.01 15.28 -10.15
CA ARG A 68 -7.50 15.21 -11.51
C ARG A 68 -6.24 16.03 -11.63
N ASP A 69 -5.28 15.56 -12.42
CA ASP A 69 -4.15 16.39 -12.84
C ASP A 69 -4.54 17.36 -13.97
N LEU A 70 -3.59 18.18 -14.42
CA LEU A 70 -3.78 19.15 -15.52
C LEU A 70 -4.15 18.48 -16.87
N HIS A 71 -3.96 17.18 -17.00
CA HIS A 71 -4.29 16.40 -18.20
C HIS A 71 -5.58 15.57 -18.02
N GLY A 72 -6.33 15.78 -16.94
CA GLY A 72 -7.56 15.04 -16.64
C GLY A 72 -7.34 13.59 -16.17
N ARG A 73 -6.11 13.20 -15.82
CA ARG A 73 -5.79 11.86 -15.29
C ARG A 73 -6.13 11.79 -13.80
N HIS A 74 -6.59 10.63 -13.35
CA HIS A 74 -6.89 10.40 -11.94
C HIS A 74 -5.62 10.39 -11.09
N LEU A 75 -5.68 11.14 -9.99
CA LEU A 75 -4.75 11.08 -8.87
C LEU A 75 -5.49 10.58 -7.64
N ILE A 76 -4.88 9.66 -6.90
CA ILE A 76 -5.44 9.01 -5.72
C ILE A 76 -4.53 9.34 -4.54
N HIS A 77 -5.12 9.81 -3.44
CA HIS A 77 -4.34 10.14 -2.25
C HIS A 77 -3.77 8.87 -1.60
N VAL A 78 -2.54 8.93 -1.09
CA VAL A 78 -1.85 7.78 -0.46
C VAL A 78 -2.64 7.11 0.67
N SER A 79 -3.44 7.87 1.41
CA SER A 79 -4.29 7.32 2.49
C SER A 79 -5.37 6.36 2.00
N GLU A 80 -5.64 6.27 0.70
CA GLU A 80 -6.56 5.26 0.15
C GLU A 80 -5.89 3.87 0.05
N LEU A 81 -4.57 3.76 0.22
CA LEU A 81 -3.84 2.48 0.22
C LEU A 81 -4.26 1.58 1.39
N GLU A 82 -4.54 2.16 2.57
CA GLU A 82 -4.99 1.43 3.78
C GLU A 82 -6.31 0.68 3.59
N ARG A 83 -7.08 1.00 2.54
CA ARG A 83 -8.33 0.28 2.21
C ARG A 83 -8.10 -1.01 1.45
N HIS A 84 -6.87 -1.23 1.00
CA HIS A 84 -6.48 -2.32 0.10
C HIS A 84 -5.32 -3.17 0.63
N LEU A 85 -4.74 -2.75 1.76
CA LEU A 85 -3.75 -3.49 2.54
C LEU A 85 -4.44 -4.15 3.74
#